data_AF-A0A024V0N1-F1
#
_entry.id   AF-A0A024V0N1-F1
#
_cell.length_a   1.000
_cell.length_b   1.000
_cell.length_c   1.000
_cell.angle_alpha   90.00
_cell.angle_beta   90.00
_cell.angle_gamma   90.00
#
_symmetry.space_group_name_H-M   'P 1'
#
loop_
_entity.id
_entity.type
_entity.pdbx_description
1 polymer ?
#
loop_
_entity_poly.entity_id
_entity_poly.type
_entity_poly.pdbx_seq_one_letter_code
_entity_poly.pdbx_strand_id
1 'polypeptide(L)'
;MDELIKNNILELSFGLHFGWAIEGAIGSSYKIDLSYLSENVNIASRLQDISKIYKNNIVISGDFYDNMSEKFKNSLRKIDRVTLKGCRNPLNLYTFDICLNKITKKVNMENFDAKPHFDVKLLKVFDDIKKKAERKKRKKEVLNLSYNLYEEYAKNDDIKFIKIHYPKDYLEQFKIALESYLIGKWNESKNILEYLKRNNIFEDEILNQLWNFLSMNNFIAPSDWCGYRKFLQKS
;
A
#
# COMPACT_ATOMS: atom_id res chain seq x y z
N MET A 1 -24.49 11.54 18.29
CA MET A 1 -23.41 10.52 18.27
C MET A 1 -23.28 9.90 16.89
N ASP A 2 -24.40 9.53 16.25
CA ASP A 2 -24.41 9.02 14.87
C ASP A 2 -23.87 10.01 13.82
N GLU A 3 -23.98 11.31 14.06
CA GLU A 3 -23.44 12.35 13.18
C GLU A 3 -21.91 12.48 13.26
N LEU A 4 -21.32 12.25 14.45
CA LEU A 4 -19.86 12.16 14.66
C LEU A 4 -19.28 10.85 14.07
N ILE A 5 -20.04 9.76 14.10
CA ILE A 5 -19.66 8.47 13.50
C ILE A 5 -19.77 8.55 11.97
N LYS A 6 -20.77 9.25 11.42
CA LYS A 6 -20.90 9.50 9.97
C LYS A 6 -19.75 10.32 9.39
N ASN A 7 -19.17 11.21 10.20
CA ASN A 7 -18.10 12.12 9.76
C ASN A 7 -16.68 11.60 10.04
N ASN A 8 -16.53 10.49 10.76
CA ASN A 8 -15.22 9.92 11.09
C ASN A 8 -14.88 8.77 10.13
N ILE A 9 -14.37 9.12 8.95
CA ILE A 9 -13.80 8.16 8.01
C ILE A 9 -12.48 7.67 8.59
N LEU A 10 -12.40 6.36 8.90
CA LEU A 10 -11.15 5.72 9.32
C LEU A 10 -10.34 5.36 8.08
N GLU A 11 -9.18 6.01 7.92
CA GLU A 11 -8.25 5.67 6.84
C GLU A 11 -7.06 4.88 7.38
N LEU A 12 -6.73 3.78 6.68
CA LEU A 12 -5.56 2.96 6.96
C LEU A 12 -4.52 3.17 5.87
N SER A 13 -3.26 3.27 6.29
CA SER A 13 -2.12 3.53 5.41
C SER A 13 -0.96 2.63 5.79
N PHE A 14 -0.30 2.05 4.80
CA PHE A 14 0.76 1.06 4.97
C PHE A 14 1.95 1.42 4.10
N GLY A 15 3.14 1.42 4.70
CA GLY A 15 4.41 1.54 4.02
C GLY A 15 5.17 0.21 4.09
N LEU A 16 5.50 -0.37 2.94
CA LEU A 16 6.18 -1.66 2.85
C LEU A 16 7.59 -1.50 2.29
N HIS A 17 8.58 -1.92 3.07
CA HIS A 17 9.98 -1.88 2.71
C HIS A 17 10.72 -3.13 3.16
N PHE A 18 11.75 -3.49 2.40
CA PHE A 18 12.58 -4.66 2.66
C PHE A 18 14.03 -4.22 2.83
N GLY A 19 14.65 -4.63 3.94
CA GLY A 19 16.04 -4.34 4.23
C GLY A 19 16.48 -4.96 5.56
N TRP A 20 17.79 -4.96 5.81
CA TRP A 20 18.37 -5.52 7.03
C TRP A 20 17.94 -4.72 8.28
N ALA A 21 17.82 -5.40 9.42
CA ALA A 21 17.67 -4.75 10.72
C ALA A 21 18.28 -5.60 11.84
N ILE A 22 18.69 -4.93 12.93
CA ILE A 22 19.14 -5.59 14.15
C ILE A 22 17.94 -5.75 15.06
N GLU A 23 17.61 -6.99 15.42
CA GLU A 23 16.63 -7.31 16.44
C GLU A 23 17.31 -7.35 17.81
N GLY A 24 16.73 -6.68 18.81
CA GLY A 24 17.32 -6.64 20.14
C GLY A 24 16.32 -6.25 21.22
N ALA A 25 16.56 -6.76 22.43
CA ALA A 25 15.87 -6.30 23.63
C ALA A 25 16.37 -4.91 24.01
N ILE A 26 15.48 -3.92 24.04
CA ILE A 26 15.77 -2.54 24.43
C ILE A 26 14.93 -2.18 25.63
N GLY A 27 15.55 -1.61 26.66
CA GLY A 27 14.84 -1.16 27.85
C GLY A 27 15.70 -1.08 29.10
N SER A 28 15.03 -0.97 30.23
CA SER A 28 15.65 -1.00 31.57
C SER A 28 15.48 -2.37 32.21
N SER A 29 16.06 -2.56 33.40
CA SER A 29 15.82 -3.75 34.22
C SER A 29 14.34 -3.99 34.56
N TYR A 30 13.50 -2.95 34.53
CA TYR A 30 12.09 -3.03 34.91
C TYR A 30 11.14 -3.20 33.72
N LYS A 31 11.56 -2.79 32.51
CA LYS A 31 10.76 -2.90 31.29
C LYS A 31 11.67 -3.09 30.09
N ILE A 32 11.47 -4.21 29.40
CA ILE A 32 12.25 -4.62 28.23
C ILE A 32 11.26 -4.87 27.09
N ASP A 33 11.46 -4.18 25.97
CA ASP A 33 10.68 -4.34 24.74
C ASP A 33 11.60 -4.89 23.62
N LEU A 34 11.11 -5.85 22.85
CA LEU A 34 11.82 -6.31 21.66
C LEU A 34 11.68 -5.26 20.56
N SER A 35 12.80 -4.80 20.01
CA SER A 35 12.84 -3.71 19.03
C SER A 35 13.71 -4.07 17.82
N TYR A 36 13.40 -3.48 16.67
CA TYR A 36 14.20 -3.56 15.47
C TYR A 36 14.85 -2.21 15.19
N LEU A 37 16.17 -2.18 15.05
CA LEU A 37 16.95 -0.96 14.82
C LEU A 37 17.60 -1.00 13.43
N SER A 38 17.20 -0.08 12.56
CA SER A 38 17.77 0.09 11.22
C SER A 38 17.30 1.38 10.55
N GLU A 39 18.08 1.90 9.61
CA GLU A 39 17.62 2.91 8.66
C GLU A 39 16.44 2.40 7.81
N ASN A 40 16.40 1.09 7.51
CA ASN A 40 15.33 0.46 6.73
C ASN A 40 13.96 0.51 7.46
N VAL A 41 13.96 0.43 8.80
CA VAL A 41 12.73 0.58 9.61
C VAL A 41 12.18 2.00 9.46
N ASN A 42 13.07 3.01 9.42
CA ASN A 42 12.66 4.40 9.20
C ASN A 42 12.12 4.64 7.78
N ILE A 43 12.64 3.93 6.77
CA ILE A 43 12.11 3.99 5.40
C ILE A 43 10.65 3.51 5.37
N ALA A 44 10.33 2.37 5.99
CA ALA A 44 8.96 1.87 6.05
C ALA A 44 7.98 2.89 6.65
N SER A 45 8.35 3.54 7.76
CA SER A 45 7.56 4.61 8.38
C SER A 45 7.37 5.79 7.43
N ARG A 46 8.41 6.23 6.72
CA ARG A 46 8.32 7.36 5.78
C ARG A 46 7.47 7.03 4.55
N LEU A 47 7.48 5.78 4.09
CA LEU A 47 6.59 5.34 3.01
C LEU A 47 5.12 5.41 3.44
N GLN A 48 4.82 5.06 4.69
CA GLN A 48 3.48 5.23 5.26
C GLN A 48 3.08 6.71 5.36
N ASP A 49 4.00 7.60 5.70
CA ASP A 49 3.70 9.04 5.68
C ASP A 49 3.44 9.57 4.27
N ILE A 50 4.21 9.08 3.29
CA ILE A 50 4.09 9.47 1.89
C ILE A 50 2.84 8.89 1.23
N SER A 51 2.28 7.78 1.74
CA SER A 51 1.03 7.23 1.23
C SER A 51 -0.13 8.24 1.33
N LYS A 52 -0.09 9.16 2.29
CA LYS A 52 -1.02 10.29 2.43
C LYS A 52 -0.95 11.26 1.25
N ILE A 53 0.25 11.47 0.71
CA ILE A 53 0.49 12.38 -0.43
C ILE A 53 -0.06 11.75 -1.71
N TYR A 54 0.19 10.46 -1.93
CA TYR A 54 -0.36 9.70 -3.06
C TYR A 54 -1.81 9.26 -2.86
N LYS A 55 -2.40 9.56 -1.68
CA LYS A 55 -3.76 9.17 -1.26
C LYS A 55 -4.06 7.70 -1.57
N ASN A 56 -3.12 6.83 -1.26
CA ASN A 56 -3.31 5.40 -1.46
C ASN A 56 -3.00 4.62 -0.19
N ASN A 57 -3.69 3.51 0.01
CA ASN A 57 -3.61 2.76 1.26
C ASN A 57 -2.27 2.03 1.42
N ILE A 58 -1.61 1.62 0.34
CA ILE A 58 -0.37 0.84 0.41
C ILE A 58 0.68 1.46 -0.50
N VAL A 59 1.85 1.81 0.03
CA VAL A 59 3.01 2.22 -0.76
C VAL A 59 4.16 1.26 -0.51
N ILE A 60 4.77 0.78 -1.60
CA ILE A 60 5.78 -0.26 -1.60
C ILE A 60 7.07 0.29 -2.21
N SER A 61 8.19 0.09 -1.53
CA SER A 61 9.52 0.43 -2.09
C SER A 61 9.96 -0.53 -3.20
N GLY A 62 10.86 -0.05 -4.06
CA GLY A 62 11.56 -0.88 -5.05
C GLY A 62 12.25 -2.09 -4.44
N ASP A 63 12.92 -1.93 -3.30
CA ASP A 63 13.61 -3.05 -2.62
C ASP A 63 12.63 -4.16 -2.22
N PHE A 64 11.42 -3.79 -1.79
CA PHE A 64 10.38 -4.78 -1.49
C PHE A 64 9.82 -5.40 -2.78
N TYR A 65 9.56 -4.59 -3.81
CA TYR A 65 9.11 -5.06 -5.12
C TYR A 65 10.07 -6.09 -5.71
N ASP A 66 11.37 -5.84 -5.68
CA ASP A 66 12.38 -6.73 -6.27
C ASP A 66 12.41 -8.12 -5.63
N ASN A 67 12.09 -8.19 -4.33
CA ASN A 67 12.01 -9.42 -3.54
C ASN A 67 10.63 -10.13 -3.61
N MET A 68 9.67 -9.60 -4.37
CA MET A 68 8.39 -10.27 -4.61
C MET A 68 8.48 -11.31 -5.74
N SER A 69 7.54 -12.27 -5.73
CA SER A 69 7.36 -13.19 -6.86
C SER A 69 6.83 -12.46 -8.10
N GLU A 70 7.16 -12.99 -9.28
CA GLU A 70 6.79 -12.38 -10.58
C GLU A 70 5.27 -12.18 -10.74
N LYS A 71 4.48 -13.11 -10.18
CA LYS A 71 3.02 -13.01 -10.21
C LYS A 71 2.50 -11.79 -9.43
N PHE A 72 3.13 -11.46 -8.30
CA PHE A 72 2.78 -10.26 -7.52
C PHE A 72 3.29 -8.98 -8.18
N LYS A 73 4.49 -9.00 -8.78
CA LYS A 73 5.04 -7.87 -9.53
C LYS A 73 4.08 -7.40 -10.63
N ASN A 74 3.44 -8.33 -11.34
CA ASN A 74 2.43 -8.04 -12.36
C ASN A 74 1.11 -7.44 -11.81
N SER A 75 0.88 -7.52 -10.50
CA SER A 75 -0.29 -6.92 -9.84
C SER A 75 -0.01 -5.53 -9.26
N LEU A 76 1.22 -5.03 -9.41
CA LEU A 76 1.64 -3.74 -8.89
C LEU A 76 1.81 -2.72 -10.01
N ARG A 77 1.51 -1.47 -9.68
CA ARG A 77 1.74 -0.31 -10.53
C ARG A 77 2.89 0.51 -9.96
N LYS A 78 3.85 0.90 -10.82
CA LYS A 78 4.89 1.88 -10.46
C LYS A 78 4.24 3.27 -10.44
N ILE A 79 4.45 4.04 -9.37
CA ILE A 79 3.76 5.31 -9.14
C ILE A 79 4.70 6.52 -9.15
N ASP A 80 5.96 6.36 -8.73
CA ASP A 80 6.95 7.45 -8.72
C ASP A 80 8.37 6.90 -8.51
N ARG A 81 9.36 7.78 -8.54
CA ARG A 81 10.71 7.57 -8.03
C ARG A 81 11.07 8.73 -7.11
N VAL A 82 11.49 8.44 -5.89
CA VAL A 82 11.63 9.44 -4.84
C VAL A 82 12.92 9.26 -4.04
N THR A 83 13.42 10.33 -3.43
CA THR A 83 14.38 10.23 -2.34
C THR A 83 13.74 10.70 -1.04
N LEU A 84 13.99 9.94 0.02
CA LEU A 84 13.49 10.23 1.36
C LEU A 84 14.61 10.81 2.21
N LYS A 85 14.26 11.60 3.23
CA LYS A 85 15.24 12.11 4.20
C LYS A 85 16.14 10.98 4.72
N GLY A 86 17.46 11.07 4.56
CA GLY A 86 18.41 10.06 5.04
C GLY A 86 18.55 8.83 4.15
N CYS A 87 17.82 8.72 3.03
CA CYS A 87 18.13 7.75 1.98
C CYS A 87 19.20 8.33 1.07
N ARG A 88 20.28 7.57 0.83
CA ARG A 88 21.35 7.97 -0.11
C ARG A 88 20.91 7.82 -1.56
N ASN A 89 20.18 6.74 -1.85
CA ASN A 89 19.75 6.39 -3.20
C ASN A 89 18.24 6.63 -3.36
N PRO A 90 17.80 7.14 -4.53
CA PRO A 90 16.39 7.26 -4.84
C PRO A 90 15.77 5.87 -5.05
N LEU A 91 14.56 5.70 -4.52
CA LEU A 91 13.80 4.46 -4.53
C LEU A 91 12.57 4.60 -5.43
N ASN A 92 12.29 3.53 -6.19
CA ASN A 92 11.04 3.42 -6.93
C ASN A 92 9.89 3.17 -5.94
N LEU A 93 8.72 3.72 -6.24
CA LEU A 93 7.50 3.50 -5.50
C LEU A 93 6.51 2.69 -6.33
N TYR A 94 5.85 1.74 -5.68
CA TYR A 94 4.82 0.89 -6.26
C TYR A 94 3.59 0.85 -5.36
N THR A 95 2.47 0.44 -5.93
CA THR A 95 1.23 0.23 -5.19
C THR A 95 0.40 -0.91 -5.76
N PHE A 96 -0.53 -1.42 -4.94
CA PHE A 96 -1.72 -2.09 -5.43
C PHE A 96 -2.79 -1.06 -5.79
N ASP A 97 -3.49 -1.30 -6.90
CA ASP A 97 -4.69 -0.56 -7.27
C ASP A 97 -5.89 -1.15 -6.52
N ILE A 98 -6.13 -0.66 -5.30
CA ILE A 98 -7.20 -1.11 -4.40
C ILE A 98 -7.96 0.09 -3.81
N CYS A 99 -9.23 -0.13 -3.47
CA CYS A 99 -10.06 0.84 -2.76
C CYS A 99 -10.64 0.19 -1.50
N LEU A 100 -10.00 0.39 -0.35
CA LEU A 100 -10.44 -0.21 0.93
C LEU A 100 -11.83 0.27 1.36
N ASN A 101 -12.23 1.48 0.96
CA ASN A 101 -13.54 2.05 1.27
C ASN A 101 -14.70 1.27 0.65
N LYS A 102 -14.44 0.40 -0.33
CA LYS A 102 -15.48 -0.48 -0.90
C LYS A 102 -15.94 -1.56 0.06
N ILE A 103 -15.12 -1.97 1.05
CA ILE A 103 -15.46 -3.07 1.96
C ILE A 103 -16.72 -2.70 2.76
N THR A 104 -17.86 -3.23 2.33
CA THR A 104 -19.10 -3.14 3.08
C THR A 104 -19.01 -4.15 4.22
N LYS A 105 -18.95 -3.66 5.47
CA LYS A 105 -19.21 -4.55 6.60
C LYS A 105 -20.63 -5.11 6.41
N LYS A 106 -20.76 -6.43 6.34
CA LYS A 106 -22.01 -7.08 6.77
C LYS A 106 -22.17 -6.71 8.24
N VAL A 107 -23.00 -5.71 8.52
CA VAL A 107 -23.37 -5.38 9.88
C VAL A 107 -24.28 -6.52 10.35
N ASN A 108 -23.68 -7.58 10.86
CA ASN A 108 -24.39 -8.43 11.79
C ASN A 108 -24.52 -7.56 13.04
N MET A 109 -25.69 -6.94 13.25
CA MET A 109 -26.05 -6.37 14.54
C MET A 109 -26.06 -7.53 15.54
N GLU A 110 -24.91 -7.82 16.13
CA GLU A 110 -24.87 -8.62 17.34
C GLU A 110 -25.48 -7.73 18.44
N ASN A 111 -26.69 -8.08 18.88
CA ASN A 111 -27.32 -7.44 20.02
C ASN A 111 -26.40 -7.64 21.25
N PHE A 112 -25.69 -6.57 21.65
CA PHE A 112 -24.73 -6.58 22.76
C PHE A 112 -25.35 -6.99 24.10
N ASP A 113 -26.69 -6.90 24.23
CA ASP A 113 -27.44 -7.16 25.46
C ASP A 113 -28.07 -8.57 25.54
N ALA A 114 -27.87 -9.43 24.54
CA ALA A 114 -28.36 -10.81 24.61
C ALA A 114 -27.39 -11.68 25.44
N LYS A 115 -27.86 -12.25 26.56
CA LYS A 115 -27.10 -13.30 27.28
C LYS A 115 -26.71 -14.39 26.28
N PRO A 116 -25.43 -14.72 26.12
CA PRO A 116 -25.02 -15.73 25.14
C PRO A 116 -25.70 -17.06 25.50
N HIS A 117 -26.60 -17.53 24.64
CA HIS A 117 -27.14 -18.88 24.72
C HIS A 117 -25.97 -19.87 24.71
N PHE A 118 -26.09 -21.01 25.40
CA PHE A 118 -25.02 -22.03 25.49
C PHE A 118 -24.42 -22.37 24.11
N ASP A 119 -25.26 -22.33 23.07
CA ASP A 119 -24.88 -22.55 21.67
C ASP A 119 -23.88 -21.55 21.12
N VAL A 120 -23.92 -20.27 21.52
CA VAL A 120 -22.98 -19.24 21.05
C VAL A 120 -21.57 -19.50 21.59
N LYS A 121 -21.47 -19.92 22.85
CA LYS A 121 -20.18 -20.27 23.47
C LYS A 121 -19.59 -21.51 22.79
N LEU A 122 -20.44 -22.50 22.52
CA LEU A 122 -20.03 -23.71 21.81
C LEU A 122 -19.62 -23.41 20.36
N LEU A 123 -20.33 -22.53 19.65
CA LEU A 123 -19.97 -22.06 18.30
C LEU A 123 -18.60 -21.39 18.29
N LYS A 124 -18.31 -20.52 19.26
CA LYS A 124 -17.00 -19.88 19.42
C LYS A 124 -15.89 -20.91 19.65
N VAL A 125 -16.15 -21.92 20.48
CA VAL A 125 -15.18 -23.01 20.71
C VAL A 125 -14.91 -23.79 19.41
N PHE A 126 -15.95 -24.13 18.64
CA PHE A 126 -15.77 -24.80 17.34
C PHE A 126 -14.99 -23.93 16.34
N ASP A 127 -15.28 -22.63 16.29
CA ASP A 127 -14.57 -21.67 15.45
C ASP A 127 -13.09 -21.55 15.86
N ASP A 128 -12.81 -21.50 17.17
CA ASP A 128 -11.45 -21.49 17.70
C ASP A 128 -10.68 -22.77 17.37
N ILE A 129 -11.32 -23.93 17.49
CA ILE A 129 -10.75 -25.23 17.10
C ILE A 129 -10.41 -25.24 15.61
N LYS A 130 -11.34 -24.78 14.76
CA LYS A 130 -11.15 -24.67 13.31
C LYS A 130 -9.97 -23.76 12.98
N LYS A 131 -9.93 -22.54 13.54
CA LYS A 131 -8.81 -21.60 13.39
C LYS A 131 -7.48 -22.19 13.87
N LYS A 132 -7.46 -22.94 14.97
CA LYS A 132 -6.25 -23.62 15.46
C LYS A 132 -5.76 -24.69 14.48
N ALA A 133 -6.66 -25.49 13.93
CA ALA A 133 -6.33 -26.53 12.95
C ALA A 133 -5.78 -25.89 11.66
N GLU A 134 -6.42 -24.84 11.15
CA GLU A 134 -5.96 -24.08 9.98
C GLU A 134 -4.57 -23.46 10.19
N ARG A 135 -4.32 -22.81 11.35
CA ARG A 135 -2.99 -22.28 11.68
C ARG A 135 -1.91 -23.35 11.70
N LYS A 136 -2.21 -24.54 12.26
CA LYS A 136 -1.26 -25.68 12.28
C LYS A 136 -0.96 -26.18 10.87
N LYS A 137 -1.98 -26.28 10.01
CA LYS A 137 -1.83 -26.66 8.59
C LYS A 137 -0.96 -25.63 7.86
N ARG A 138 -1.31 -24.34 7.94
CA ARG A 138 -0.55 -23.25 7.30
C ARG A 138 0.91 -23.19 7.77
N LYS A 139 1.17 -23.41 9.07
CA LYS A 139 2.55 -23.48 9.58
C LYS A 139 3.36 -24.58 8.89
N LYS A 140 2.77 -25.76 8.64
CA LYS A 140 3.43 -26.83 7.90
C LYS A 140 3.68 -26.46 6.44
N GLU A 141 2.71 -25.83 5.79
CA GLU A 141 2.79 -25.38 4.38
C GLU A 141 3.83 -24.26 4.17
N VAL A 142 4.01 -23.39 5.16
CA VAL A 142 5.06 -22.36 5.11
C VAL A 142 6.43 -23.01 5.33
N LEU A 143 6.54 -23.94 6.28
CA LEU A 143 7.80 -24.60 6.61
C LEU A 143 8.33 -25.48 5.47
N ASN A 144 7.45 -26.15 4.72
CA ASN A 144 7.80 -26.98 3.57
C ASN A 144 7.78 -26.21 2.24
N LEU A 145 7.62 -24.87 2.27
CA LEU A 145 7.55 -24.00 1.09
C LEU A 145 6.43 -24.37 0.09
N SER A 146 5.40 -25.09 0.52
CA SER A 146 4.24 -25.44 -0.33
C SER A 146 3.12 -24.41 -0.28
N TYR A 147 3.23 -23.39 0.59
CA TYR A 147 2.21 -22.35 0.73
C TYR A 147 2.28 -21.34 -0.42
N ASN A 148 1.30 -21.38 -1.32
CA ASN A 148 1.19 -20.45 -2.43
C ASN A 148 0.33 -19.23 -2.04
N LEU A 149 0.98 -18.19 -1.52
CA LEU A 149 0.33 -16.94 -1.13
C LEU A 149 -0.40 -16.25 -2.30
N TYR A 150 0.13 -16.34 -3.52
CA TYR A 150 -0.50 -15.70 -4.68
C TYR A 150 -1.84 -16.35 -5.03
N GLU A 151 -1.97 -17.67 -4.86
CA GLU A 151 -3.26 -18.34 -5.07
C GLU A 151 -4.31 -17.91 -4.03
N GLU A 152 -3.93 -17.75 -2.76
CA GLU A 152 -4.85 -17.24 -1.74
C GLU A 152 -5.27 -15.80 -2.07
N TYR A 153 -4.31 -14.95 -2.45
CA TYR A 153 -4.58 -13.59 -2.93
C TYR A 153 -5.54 -13.58 -4.14
N ALA A 154 -5.31 -14.43 -5.14
CA ALA A 154 -6.10 -14.46 -6.36
C ALA A 154 -7.51 -15.07 -6.16
N LYS A 155 -7.67 -15.99 -5.20
CA LYS A 155 -8.94 -16.66 -4.91
C LYS A 155 -9.83 -15.86 -3.97
N ASN A 156 -9.27 -15.00 -3.11
CA ASN A 156 -10.00 -14.26 -2.09
C ASN A 156 -10.99 -13.24 -2.70
N ASP A 157 -12.26 -13.35 -2.34
CA ASP A 157 -13.33 -12.53 -2.91
C ASP A 157 -13.33 -11.08 -2.39
N ASP A 158 -12.94 -10.85 -1.13
CA ASP A 158 -12.80 -9.50 -0.58
C ASP A 158 -11.71 -8.72 -1.34
N ILE A 159 -10.59 -9.38 -1.65
CA ILE A 159 -9.49 -8.79 -2.42
C ILE A 159 -9.94 -8.47 -3.85
N LYS A 160 -10.66 -9.38 -4.52
CA LYS A 160 -11.22 -9.12 -5.84
C LYS A 160 -12.19 -7.94 -5.81
N PHE A 161 -12.98 -7.82 -4.75
CA PHE A 161 -13.99 -6.78 -4.61
C PHE A 161 -13.40 -5.38 -4.41
N ILE A 162 -12.30 -5.26 -3.64
CA ILE A 162 -11.62 -3.97 -3.44
C ILE A 162 -10.70 -3.60 -4.60
N LYS A 163 -10.30 -4.56 -5.45
CA LYS A 163 -9.36 -4.32 -6.55
C LYS A 163 -9.95 -3.37 -7.58
N ILE A 164 -9.13 -2.42 -8.01
CA ILE A 164 -9.45 -1.51 -9.11
C ILE A 164 -8.83 -2.09 -10.38
N HIS A 165 -9.64 -2.19 -11.43
CA HIS A 165 -9.22 -2.70 -12.73
C HIS A 165 -9.15 -1.55 -13.73
N TYR A 166 -7.94 -1.02 -13.91
CA TYR A 166 -7.67 -0.05 -14.96
C TYR A 166 -7.49 -0.75 -16.32
N PRO A 167 -7.95 -0.13 -17.43
CA PRO A 167 -7.65 -0.63 -18.78
C PRO A 167 -6.15 -0.75 -19.01
N LYS A 168 -5.70 -1.78 -19.75
CA LYS A 168 -4.27 -2.00 -20.01
C LYS A 168 -3.63 -0.82 -20.74
N ASP A 169 -4.32 -0.30 -21.76
CA ASP A 169 -3.84 0.84 -22.54
C ASP A 169 -3.66 2.08 -21.64
N TYR A 170 -4.56 2.30 -20.69
CA TYR A 170 -4.43 3.38 -19.72
C TYR A 170 -3.18 3.23 -18.86
N LEU A 171 -2.92 2.02 -18.33
CA LEU A 171 -1.74 1.75 -17.51
C LEU A 171 -0.44 1.92 -18.30
N GLU A 172 -0.40 1.50 -19.56
CA GLU A 172 0.78 1.67 -20.40
C GLU A 172 1.01 3.16 -20.75
N GLN A 173 -0.05 3.91 -21.06
CA GLN A 173 0.05 5.35 -21.29
C GLN A 173 0.50 6.10 -20.03
N PHE A 174 -0.04 5.74 -18.85
CA PHE A 174 0.40 6.31 -17.58
C PHE A 174 1.88 6.00 -17.31
N LYS A 175 2.32 4.78 -17.59
CA LYS A 175 3.73 4.38 -17.45
C LYS A 175 4.64 5.20 -18.39
N ILE A 176 4.24 5.42 -19.65
CA ILE A 176 4.99 6.29 -20.58
C ILE A 176 5.05 7.71 -20.03
N ALA A 177 3.92 8.25 -19.56
CA ALA A 177 3.88 9.59 -18.96
C ALA A 177 4.80 9.71 -17.74
N LEU A 178 4.83 8.69 -16.89
CA LEU A 178 5.70 8.63 -15.72
C LEU A 178 7.17 8.61 -16.13
N GLU A 179 7.57 7.76 -17.09
CA GLU A 179 8.95 7.70 -17.57
C GLU A 179 9.39 9.00 -18.25
N SER A 180 8.53 9.65 -19.05
CA SER A 180 8.81 10.99 -19.60
C SER A 180 9.03 12.03 -18.51
N TYR A 181 8.26 11.99 -17.43
CA TYR A 181 8.47 12.85 -16.25
C TYR A 181 9.82 12.56 -15.58
N LEU A 182 10.16 11.28 -15.36
CA LEU A 182 11.42 10.89 -14.73
C LEU A 182 12.63 11.30 -15.57
N ILE A 183 12.56 11.24 -16.90
CA ILE A 183 13.68 11.66 -17.77
C ILE A 183 13.77 13.20 -17.90
N GLY A 184 12.79 13.94 -17.37
CA GLY A 184 12.78 15.42 -17.40
C GLY A 184 12.01 16.02 -18.58
N LYS A 185 11.35 15.18 -19.40
CA LYS A 185 10.50 15.60 -20.51
C LYS A 185 9.08 15.92 -20.03
N TRP A 186 8.95 16.92 -19.17
CA TRP A 186 7.70 17.23 -18.48
C TRP A 186 6.57 17.68 -19.41
N ASN A 187 6.90 18.31 -20.54
CA ASN A 187 5.90 18.67 -21.54
C ASN A 187 5.29 17.44 -22.25
N GLU A 188 6.09 16.42 -22.57
CA GLU A 188 5.58 15.15 -23.11
C GLU A 188 4.69 14.45 -22.09
N SER A 189 5.16 14.37 -20.83
CA SER A 189 4.39 13.81 -19.72
C SER A 189 3.04 14.52 -19.54
N LYS A 190 3.03 15.86 -19.55
CA LYS A 190 1.82 16.69 -19.47
C LYS A 190 0.80 16.32 -20.54
N ASN A 191 1.21 16.24 -21.81
CA ASN A 191 0.29 15.96 -22.91
C ASN A 191 -0.40 14.60 -22.75
N ILE A 192 0.35 13.59 -22.31
CA ILE A 192 -0.19 12.25 -22.06
C ILE A 192 -1.14 12.27 -20.84
N LEU A 193 -0.74 12.91 -19.74
CA LEU A 193 -1.59 13.02 -18.55
C LEU A 193 -2.88 13.79 -18.82
N GLU A 194 -2.83 14.83 -19.65
CA GLU A 194 -4.00 15.59 -20.07
C GLU A 194 -4.95 14.75 -20.92
N TYR A 195 -4.42 13.97 -21.86
CA TYR A 195 -5.19 12.99 -22.63
C TYR A 195 -5.88 11.98 -21.70
N LEU A 196 -5.14 11.42 -20.74
CA LEU A 196 -5.68 10.46 -19.78
C LEU A 196 -6.74 11.07 -18.86
N LYS A 197 -6.60 12.36 -18.46
CA LYS A 197 -7.63 13.05 -17.67
C LYS A 197 -8.91 13.31 -18.43
N ARG A 198 -8.81 13.65 -19.72
CA ARG A 198 -9.98 14.01 -20.54
C ARG A 198 -10.79 12.80 -20.99
N ASN A 199 -10.13 11.67 -21.24
CA ASN A 199 -10.76 10.50 -21.86
C ASN A 199 -11.25 9.44 -20.87
N ASN A 200 -10.98 9.63 -19.58
CA ASN A 200 -11.29 8.63 -18.57
C ASN A 200 -12.43 9.09 -17.67
N ILE A 201 -13.32 8.14 -17.35
CA ILE A 201 -14.52 8.37 -16.54
C ILE A 201 -14.24 8.12 -15.05
N PHE A 202 -13.12 7.47 -14.73
CA PHE A 202 -12.75 7.09 -13.37
C PHE A 202 -11.71 8.04 -12.78
N GLU A 203 -11.72 8.15 -11.45
CA GLU A 203 -10.74 8.91 -10.68
C GLU A 203 -9.50 8.06 -10.37
N ASP A 204 -8.32 8.65 -10.56
CA ASP A 204 -7.04 8.07 -10.17
C ASP A 204 -6.20 9.12 -9.45
N GLU A 205 -6.11 8.97 -8.13
CA GLU A 205 -5.40 9.90 -7.27
C GLU A 205 -3.90 9.94 -7.56
N ILE A 206 -3.31 8.85 -8.06
CA ILE A 206 -1.89 8.81 -8.42
C ILE A 206 -1.62 9.67 -9.65
N LEU A 207 -2.48 9.58 -10.66
CA LEU A 207 -2.43 10.46 -11.82
C LEU A 207 -2.61 11.92 -11.40
N ASN A 208 -3.59 12.19 -10.54
CA ASN A 208 -3.84 13.54 -10.03
C ASN A 208 -2.65 14.08 -9.24
N GLN A 209 -1.98 13.26 -8.45
CA GLN A 209 -0.79 13.64 -7.71
C GLN A 209 0.34 14.08 -8.65
N LEU A 210 0.64 13.26 -9.66
CA LEU A 210 1.68 13.57 -10.63
C LEU A 210 1.35 14.86 -11.40
N TRP A 211 0.09 15.01 -11.84
CA TRP A 211 -0.39 16.23 -12.48
C TRP A 211 -0.21 17.46 -11.58
N ASN A 212 -0.63 17.38 -10.31
CA ASN A 212 -0.56 18.49 -9.38
C ASN A 212 0.89 18.91 -9.15
N PHE A 213 1.80 17.95 -8.99
CA PHE A 213 3.22 18.25 -8.85
C PHE A 213 3.83 18.94 -10.08
N LEU A 214 3.50 18.46 -11.29
CA LEU A 214 3.94 19.11 -12.52
C LEU A 214 3.37 20.53 -12.63
N SER A 215 2.09 20.72 -12.30
CA SER A 215 1.42 22.02 -12.35
C SER A 215 2.02 23.04 -11.37
N MET A 216 2.43 22.60 -10.17
CA MET A 216 3.08 23.46 -9.17
C MET A 216 4.41 24.05 -9.68
N ASN A 217 5.02 23.40 -10.67
CA ASN A 217 6.27 23.79 -11.30
C ASN A 217 6.06 24.29 -12.74
N ASN A 218 4.83 24.73 -13.09
CA ASN A 218 4.47 25.21 -14.42
C ASN A 218 4.79 24.22 -15.57
N PHE A 219 4.83 22.91 -15.28
CA PHE A 219 5.18 21.85 -16.22
C PHE A 219 6.59 21.96 -16.83
N ILE A 220 7.50 22.68 -16.16
CA ILE A 220 8.90 22.82 -16.58
C ILE A 220 9.78 22.08 -15.59
N ALA A 221 10.62 21.17 -16.10
CA ALA A 221 11.57 20.46 -15.26
C ALA A 221 12.62 21.44 -14.69
N PRO A 222 12.91 21.40 -13.37
CA PRO A 222 14.01 22.14 -12.79
C PRO A 222 15.34 21.81 -13.46
N SER A 223 16.27 22.77 -13.49
CA SER A 223 17.61 22.54 -14.05
C SER A 223 18.41 21.46 -13.29
N ASP A 224 18.09 21.23 -12.02
CA ASP A 224 18.68 20.19 -11.16
C ASP A 224 17.85 18.88 -11.13
N TRP A 225 16.95 18.66 -12.09
CA TRP A 225 16.10 17.47 -12.12
C TRP A 225 16.91 16.20 -12.36
N CYS A 226 17.11 15.40 -11.31
CA CYS A 226 17.83 14.12 -11.37
C CYS A 226 16.93 12.91 -11.61
N GLY A 227 15.68 13.12 -12.03
CA GLY A 227 14.72 12.04 -12.30
C GLY A 227 14.11 11.39 -11.07
N TYR A 228 13.94 12.15 -9.99
CA TYR A 228 13.21 11.72 -8.80
C TYR A 228 12.75 12.92 -7.97
N ARG A 229 11.64 12.74 -7.25
CA ARG A 229 11.11 13.74 -6.31
C ARG A 229 11.84 13.69 -4.96
N LYS A 230 12.06 14.84 -4.33
CA LYS A 230 12.74 14.94 -3.02
C LYS A 230 11.73 15.14 -1.88
N PHE A 231 11.65 14.20 -0.93
CA PHE A 231 10.87 14.32 0.31
C PHE A 231 11.82 14.44 1.52
N LEU A 232 12.29 15.66 1.79
CA LEU A 232 13.36 15.94 2.77
C LEU A 232 12.85 16.39 4.15
N GLN A 233 11.57 16.73 4.26
CA GLN A 233 10.93 17.09 5.53
C GLN A 233 10.20 15.86 6.10
N LYS A 234 10.04 15.81 7.44
CA LYS A 234 9.07 14.88 8.04
C LYS A 234 7.69 15.46 7.76
N SER A 235 6.80 14.63 7.20
CA SER A 235 5.36 14.90 7.15
C SER A 235 4.76 14.98 8.54
#